data_AF-A0A7J9G7V0-F1
#
_entry.id   AF-A0A7J9G7V0-F1
#
_cell.length_a   1.000
_cell.length_b   1.000
_cell.length_c   1.000
_cell.angle_alpha   90.00
_cell.angle_beta   90.00
_cell.angle_gamma   90.00
#
_symmetry.space_group_name_H-M   'P 1'
#
loop_
_entity.id
_entity.type
_entity.pdbx_description
1 polymer ?
#
loop_
_entity_poly.entity_id
_entity_poly.type
_entity_poly.pdbx_seq_one_letter_code
_entity_poly.pdbx_strand_id
1 'polypeptide(L)'
;MVPSHRKPVKERALSKSNKARSVGKKKRHVKASYASEDEDTTFTSKWNDCHRNITDALRCYKKLWKDKRPRDKFSNQHKMSPEQGRCRGLALDGRVANILKVSGKWVNTIKQIGCFPGIKIGDEYHWRGELCVFVLHYNFQRGIDYISSVEGETLATSIVDSCRYDRGIISRVPCPNLTYTGEGENRDQMLEGGNLALKNN
;
A
#
# COMPACT_ATOMS: atom_id res chain seq x y z
N MET A 1 -21.64 -58.65 38.24
CA MET A 1 -22.75 -58.61 37.27
C MET A 1 -23.82 -57.65 37.76
N VAL A 2 -23.94 -56.48 37.13
CA VAL A 2 -25.08 -55.54 37.25
C VAL A 2 -25.26 -54.89 35.86
N PRO A 3 -26.50 -54.73 35.34
CA PRO A 3 -26.73 -54.50 33.90
C PRO A 3 -26.54 -53.05 33.41
N SER A 4 -26.19 -52.98 32.13
CA SER A 4 -26.05 -51.79 31.28
C SER A 4 -27.37 -51.05 31.05
N HIS A 5 -27.39 -49.73 31.26
CA HIS A 5 -28.27 -48.80 30.54
C HIS A 5 -27.45 -47.62 29.98
N ARG A 6 -27.10 -47.71 28.68
CA ARG A 6 -26.56 -46.58 27.91
C ARG A 6 -27.69 -45.60 27.59
N LYS A 7 -27.50 -44.32 27.94
CA LYS A 7 -28.39 -43.23 27.51
C LYS A 7 -28.20 -43.00 25.99
N PRO A 8 -29.27 -42.74 25.22
CA PRO A 8 -29.16 -42.53 23.78
C PRO A 8 -28.45 -41.19 23.49
N VAL A 9 -27.46 -41.26 22.60
CA VAL A 9 -26.81 -40.09 21.99
C VAL A 9 -27.80 -39.47 21.01
N LYS A 10 -28.12 -38.18 21.19
CA LYS A 10 -28.86 -37.44 20.16
C LYS A 10 -27.94 -37.24 18.95
N GLU A 11 -28.24 -37.93 17.85
CA GLU A 11 -27.69 -37.61 16.53
C GLU A 11 -28.00 -36.15 16.19
N ARG A 12 -26.95 -35.33 16.05
CA ARG A 12 -27.08 -34.02 15.43
C ARG A 12 -26.88 -34.23 13.93
N ALA A 13 -27.96 -34.00 13.18
CA ALA A 13 -27.95 -34.12 11.72
C ALA A 13 -26.78 -33.34 11.09
N LEU A 14 -26.09 -33.98 10.14
CA LEU A 14 -25.17 -33.31 9.21
C LEU A 14 -25.89 -32.13 8.55
N SER A 15 -25.43 -30.90 8.82
CA SER A 15 -25.88 -29.75 8.03
C SER A 15 -25.28 -29.86 6.63
N LYS A 16 -26.17 -29.85 5.64
CA LYS A 16 -25.86 -29.90 4.21
C LYS A 16 -24.88 -28.78 3.86
N SER A 17 -23.89 -29.12 3.05
CA SER A 17 -22.89 -28.21 2.47
C SER A 17 -23.56 -26.99 1.81
N ASN A 18 -23.22 -25.78 2.26
CA ASN A 18 -23.51 -24.58 1.47
C ASN A 18 -22.50 -24.51 0.33
N LYS A 19 -22.92 -24.94 -0.87
CA LYS A 19 -22.18 -24.65 -2.10
C LYS A 19 -22.04 -23.14 -2.24
N ALA A 20 -20.81 -22.67 -2.34
CA ALA A 20 -20.53 -21.27 -2.66
C ALA A 20 -21.19 -20.90 -3.99
N ARG A 21 -21.97 -19.81 -3.98
CA ARG A 21 -22.52 -19.23 -5.22
C ARG A 21 -21.37 -18.70 -6.07
N SER A 22 -21.34 -19.10 -7.33
CA SER A 22 -20.45 -18.51 -8.34
C SER A 22 -20.79 -17.03 -8.50
N VAL A 23 -19.92 -16.16 -8.00
CA VAL A 23 -20.00 -14.72 -8.27
C VAL A 23 -19.43 -14.48 -9.66
N GLY A 24 -20.29 -14.07 -10.59
CA GLY A 24 -19.89 -13.75 -11.96
C GLY A 24 -18.79 -12.71 -11.98
N LYS A 25 -17.69 -13.01 -12.68
CA LYS A 25 -16.62 -12.05 -12.96
C LYS A 25 -17.13 -11.03 -13.97
N LYS A 26 -17.50 -9.82 -13.53
CA LYS A 26 -17.60 -8.68 -14.45
C LYS A 26 -16.19 -8.19 -14.73
N LYS A 27 -15.66 -8.50 -15.92
CA LYS A 27 -14.42 -7.90 -16.40
C LYS A 27 -14.73 -6.44 -16.77
N ARG A 28 -14.27 -5.47 -15.98
CA ARG A 28 -14.19 -4.09 -16.44
C ARG A 28 -12.97 -4.01 -17.35
N HIS A 29 -13.17 -3.79 -18.65
CA HIS A 29 -12.08 -3.47 -19.56
C HIS A 29 -11.65 -2.03 -19.30
N VAL A 30 -10.69 -1.82 -18.41
CA VAL A 30 -9.93 -0.56 -18.36
C VAL A 30 -8.85 -0.68 -19.43
N LYS A 31 -9.01 0.03 -20.56
CA LYS A 31 -7.91 0.18 -21.53
C LYS A 31 -6.82 1.00 -20.85
N ALA A 32 -5.75 0.33 -20.41
CA ALA A 32 -4.47 1.00 -20.21
C ALA A 32 -3.95 1.38 -21.61
N SER A 33 -4.11 2.64 -22.00
CA SER A 33 -3.42 3.17 -23.17
C SER A 33 -1.96 3.35 -22.78
N TYR A 34 -1.14 2.36 -23.10
CA TYR A 34 0.31 2.55 -23.14
C TYR A 34 0.59 3.49 -24.31
N ALA A 35 1.07 4.69 -24.02
CA ALA A 35 1.56 5.60 -25.05
C ALA A 35 2.64 4.88 -25.84
N SER A 36 2.51 4.89 -27.16
CA SER A 36 3.47 4.33 -28.10
C SER A 36 4.86 4.91 -27.85
N GLU A 37 5.85 4.03 -27.79
CA GLU A 37 7.26 4.38 -27.88
C GLU A 37 7.50 4.89 -29.31
N ASP A 38 7.39 6.20 -29.50
CA ASP A 38 8.06 7.02 -30.53
C ASP A 38 7.29 8.34 -30.69
N GLU A 39 7.76 9.40 -30.01
CA GLU A 39 7.78 10.81 -30.46
C GLU A 39 8.25 11.72 -29.30
N ASP A 40 9.39 12.38 -29.52
CA ASP A 40 10.02 13.48 -28.76
C ASP A 40 9.98 13.42 -27.20
N THR A 41 11.09 12.92 -26.63
CA THR A 41 11.38 12.58 -25.22
C THR A 41 11.27 13.69 -24.15
N THR A 42 10.65 14.83 -24.43
CA THR A 42 10.44 15.88 -23.44
C THR A 42 9.17 15.67 -22.64
N PHE A 43 9.31 15.26 -21.38
CA PHE A 43 8.23 15.29 -20.41
C PHE A 43 7.56 16.66 -20.38
N THR A 44 6.23 16.68 -20.22
CA THR A 44 5.47 17.94 -20.13
C THR A 44 6.01 18.85 -19.03
N SER A 45 5.88 20.17 -19.17
CA SER A 45 6.28 21.13 -18.12
C SER A 45 5.68 20.77 -16.75
N LYS A 46 4.39 20.41 -16.73
CA LYS A 46 3.70 19.96 -15.52
C LYS A 46 4.36 18.73 -14.90
N TRP A 47 4.77 17.76 -15.73
CA TRP A 47 5.49 16.58 -15.26
C TRP A 47 6.84 16.98 -14.63
N ASN A 48 7.60 17.87 -15.27
CA ASN A 48 8.89 18.34 -14.75
C ASN A 48 8.73 19.08 -13.42
N ASP A 49 7.71 19.93 -13.28
CA ASP A 49 7.40 20.61 -12.03
C ASP A 49 7.06 19.62 -10.91
N CYS A 50 6.21 18.63 -11.21
CA CYS A 50 5.89 17.55 -10.27
C CYS A 50 7.16 16.77 -9.88
N HIS A 51 8.01 16.43 -10.84
CA HIS A 51 9.25 15.68 -10.60
C HIS A 51 10.22 16.47 -9.70
N ARG A 52 10.34 17.78 -9.93
CA ARG A 52 11.16 18.67 -9.10
C ARG A 52 10.62 18.73 -7.66
N ASN A 53 9.31 18.88 -7.50
CA ASN A 53 8.68 18.90 -6.17
C ASN A 53 8.88 17.59 -5.41
N ILE A 54 8.72 16.45 -6.08
CA ILE A 54 9.00 15.11 -5.51
C ILE A 54 10.47 15.02 -5.09
N THR A 55 11.39 15.42 -5.98
CA THR A 55 12.84 15.38 -5.71
C THR A 55 13.22 16.23 -4.50
N ASP A 56 12.66 17.43 -4.37
CA ASP A 56 12.91 18.33 -3.24
C ASP A 56 12.33 17.77 -1.92
N ALA A 57 11.13 17.18 -1.97
CA ALA A 57 10.53 16.51 -0.82
C ALA A 57 11.38 15.30 -0.36
N LEU A 58 11.84 14.47 -1.30
CA LEU A 58 12.72 13.33 -1.03
C LEU A 58 14.09 13.75 -0.49
N ARG A 59 14.66 14.85 -1.01
CA ARG A 59 15.89 15.43 -0.48
C ARG A 59 15.72 15.85 0.98
N CYS A 60 14.60 16.50 1.30
CA CYS A 60 14.25 16.84 2.68
C CYS A 60 14.08 15.60 3.55
N TYR A 61 13.33 14.60 3.06
CA TYR A 61 13.12 13.33 3.75
C TYR A 61 14.44 12.64 4.09
N LYS A 62 15.31 12.42 3.09
CA LYS A 62 16.62 11.76 3.26
C LYS A 62 17.53 12.52 4.23
N LYS A 63 17.50 13.86 4.22
CA LYS A 63 18.25 14.70 5.17
C LYS A 63 17.77 14.48 6.61
N LEU A 64 16.45 14.51 6.83
CA LEU A 64 15.84 14.32 8.15
C LEU A 64 15.95 12.88 8.64
N TRP A 65 15.99 11.91 7.74
CA TRP A 65 16.22 10.51 8.08
C TRP A 65 17.66 10.27 8.55
N LYS A 66 18.66 10.84 7.84
CA LYS A 66 20.09 10.67 8.14
C LYS A 66 20.55 11.42 9.39
N ASP A 67 20.11 12.67 9.59
CA ASP A 67 20.63 13.54 10.66
C ASP A 67 19.52 13.92 11.66
N LYS A 68 19.80 13.69 12.94
CA LYS A 68 18.91 14.03 14.05
C LYS A 68 18.82 15.54 14.30
N ARG A 69 19.90 16.31 14.07
CA ARG A 69 19.92 17.76 14.34
C ARG A 69 18.84 18.53 13.57
N PRO A 70 18.73 18.43 12.22
CA PRO A 70 17.64 19.09 11.50
C PRO A 70 16.29 18.48 11.87
N ARG A 71 16.20 17.17 12.13
CA ARG A 71 14.96 16.50 12.54
C ARG A 71 14.38 17.06 13.83
N ASP A 72 15.22 17.25 14.84
CA ASP A 72 14.83 17.83 16.13
C ASP A 72 14.45 19.31 15.95
N LYS A 73 15.21 20.06 15.15
CA LYS A 73 14.89 21.46 14.81
C LYS A 73 13.50 21.60 14.20
N PHE A 74 13.18 20.80 13.17
CA PHE A 74 11.87 20.81 12.53
C PHE A 74 10.77 20.36 13.50
N SER A 75 11.03 19.32 14.30
CA SER A 75 10.09 18.83 15.31
C SER A 75 9.70 19.95 16.30
N ASN A 76 10.71 20.66 16.84
CA ASN A 76 10.51 21.75 17.79
C ASN A 76 9.78 22.95 17.15
N GLN A 77 10.17 23.33 15.92
CA GLN A 77 9.53 24.42 15.17
C GLN A 77 8.02 24.18 14.98
N HIS A 78 7.62 22.93 14.75
CA HIS A 78 6.22 22.54 14.53
C HIS A 78 5.55 21.98 15.80
N LYS A 79 6.10 22.24 17.00
CA LYS A 79 5.56 21.82 18.30
C LYS A 79 5.26 20.32 18.40
N MET A 80 6.06 19.49 17.72
CA MET A 80 5.95 18.04 17.81
C MET A 80 6.60 17.52 19.10
N SER A 81 6.12 16.39 19.61
CA SER A 81 6.76 15.73 20.74
C SER A 81 8.20 15.32 20.40
N PRO A 82 9.14 15.41 21.35
CA PRO A 82 10.52 15.02 21.11
C PRO A 82 10.63 13.53 20.76
N GLU A 83 11.76 13.14 20.17
CA GLU A 83 12.05 11.74 19.87
C GLU A 83 12.22 10.98 21.19
N GLN A 84 11.28 10.07 21.49
CA GLN A 84 11.33 9.23 22.69
C GLN A 84 12.18 7.97 22.42
N GLY A 85 13.27 7.80 23.16
CA GLY A 85 14.14 6.64 23.04
C GLY A 85 14.88 6.55 21.69
N ARG A 86 15.26 5.33 21.28
CA ARG A 86 15.87 5.09 19.95
C ARG A 86 14.76 4.92 18.91
N CYS A 87 14.47 5.93 18.08
CA CYS A 87 13.66 5.73 16.89
C CYS A 87 14.52 5.14 15.75
N ARG A 88 14.18 3.93 15.30
CA ARG A 88 14.85 3.25 14.17
C ARG A 88 13.82 2.56 13.27
N GLY A 89 14.24 2.20 12.06
CA GLY A 89 13.41 1.47 11.09
C GLY A 89 12.09 2.19 10.85
N LEU A 90 10.99 1.44 10.91
CA LEU A 90 9.63 1.95 10.65
C LEU A 90 9.21 3.11 11.58
N ALA A 91 9.67 3.10 12.84
CA ALA A 91 9.36 4.19 13.77
C ALA A 91 10.04 5.50 13.37
N LEU A 92 11.28 5.43 12.89
CA LEU A 92 11.99 6.60 12.35
C LEU A 92 11.38 7.04 11.02
N ASP A 93 11.09 6.10 10.14
CA ASP A 93 10.45 6.32 8.83
C ASP A 93 9.14 7.11 8.99
N GLY A 94 8.22 6.58 9.79
CA GLY A 94 6.94 7.24 10.09
C GLY A 94 7.11 8.60 10.77
N ARG A 95 8.08 8.74 11.67
CA ARG A 95 8.37 10.02 12.34
C ARG A 95 8.85 11.08 11.34
N VAL A 96 9.80 10.73 10.47
CA VAL A 96 10.33 11.65 9.46
C VAL A 96 9.24 12.06 8.47
N ALA A 97 8.47 11.10 7.96
CA ALA A 97 7.37 11.42 7.07
C ALA A 97 6.32 12.31 7.74
N ASN A 98 6.00 12.08 9.02
CA ASN A 98 5.08 12.95 9.77
C ASN A 98 5.63 14.37 9.96
N ILE A 99 6.95 14.53 10.19
CA ILE A 99 7.59 15.86 10.22
C ILE A 99 7.41 16.59 8.88
N LEU A 100 7.61 15.90 7.75
CA LEU A 100 7.33 16.49 6.44
C LEU A 100 5.86 16.84 6.27
N LYS A 101 4.94 16.04 6.85
CA LYS A 101 3.50 16.28 6.77
C LYS A 101 3.12 17.58 7.48
N VAL A 102 3.52 17.71 8.75
CA VAL A 102 3.16 18.88 9.57
C VAL A 102 3.89 20.16 9.13
N SER A 103 5.02 20.03 8.44
CA SER A 103 5.74 21.15 7.82
C SER A 103 5.23 21.53 6.44
N GLY A 104 4.15 20.90 5.95
CA GLY A 104 3.57 21.20 4.63
C GLY A 104 4.47 20.81 3.46
N LYS A 105 5.38 19.86 3.67
CA LYS A 105 6.36 19.39 2.67
C LYS A 105 5.93 18.11 1.96
N TRP A 106 4.73 17.60 2.24
CA TRP A 106 4.14 16.55 1.42
C TRP A 106 3.72 17.15 0.09
N VAL A 107 3.96 16.40 -0.98
CA VAL A 107 3.59 16.79 -2.34
C VAL A 107 2.55 15.82 -2.87
N ASN A 108 1.81 16.22 -3.91
CA ASN A 108 0.74 15.41 -4.52
C ASN A 108 -0.20 14.78 -3.47
N THR A 109 -0.81 15.60 -2.62
CA THR A 109 -1.53 15.17 -1.41
C THR A 109 -2.82 14.37 -1.65
N ILE A 110 -3.19 14.11 -2.90
CA ILE A 110 -4.43 13.45 -3.31
C ILE A 110 -4.08 12.07 -3.86
N LYS A 111 -4.72 11.03 -3.32
CA LYS A 111 -4.65 9.68 -3.89
C LYS A 111 -5.31 9.69 -5.27
N GLN A 112 -4.70 9.01 -6.23
CA GLN A 112 -5.24 8.89 -7.59
C GLN A 112 -5.04 7.48 -8.13
N ILE A 113 -5.84 7.14 -9.14
CA ILE A 113 -5.75 5.88 -9.88
C ILE A 113 -4.94 6.15 -11.15
N GLY A 114 -4.01 5.25 -11.47
CA GLY A 114 -3.21 5.31 -12.70
C GLY A 114 -1.88 6.04 -12.54
N CYS A 115 -1.43 6.68 -13.61
CA CYS A 115 -0.09 7.28 -13.68
C CYS A 115 0.05 8.49 -12.76
N PHE A 116 1.17 8.57 -12.05
CA PHE A 116 1.52 9.71 -11.21
C PHE A 116 2.43 10.70 -11.96
N PRO A 117 2.10 12.01 -12.03
CA PRO A 117 2.98 12.98 -12.67
C PRO A 117 4.26 13.14 -11.87
N GLY A 118 5.39 13.21 -12.57
CA GLY A 118 6.71 13.37 -11.96
C GLY A 118 7.36 12.07 -11.47
N ILE A 119 6.75 10.90 -11.70
CA ILE A 119 7.32 9.58 -11.36
C ILE A 119 7.55 8.81 -12.65
N LYS A 120 8.68 8.11 -12.75
CA LYS A 120 9.00 7.19 -13.85
C LYS A 120 9.00 5.75 -13.36
N ILE A 121 8.66 4.83 -14.26
CA ILE A 121 8.90 3.41 -14.04
C ILE A 121 10.40 3.22 -13.84
N GLY A 122 10.78 2.48 -12.80
CA GLY A 122 12.19 2.27 -12.42
C GLY A 122 12.72 3.25 -11.37
N ASP A 123 11.94 4.25 -10.94
CA ASP A 123 12.36 5.10 -9.81
C ASP A 123 12.50 4.28 -8.52
N GLU A 124 13.60 4.49 -7.80
CA GLU A 124 13.96 3.72 -6.60
C GLU A 124 13.75 4.51 -5.30
N TYR A 125 13.12 3.86 -4.33
CA TYR A 125 12.83 4.41 -3.01
C TYR A 125 13.25 3.41 -1.93
N HIS A 126 13.91 3.90 -0.86
CA HIS A 126 14.49 3.02 0.15
C HIS A 126 13.55 2.78 1.33
N TRP A 127 12.70 3.76 1.64
CA TRP A 127 11.80 3.73 2.80
C TRP A 127 10.34 3.85 2.40
N ARG A 128 9.43 3.27 3.19
CA ARG A 128 7.99 3.35 2.92
C ARG A 128 7.48 4.79 3.02
N GLY A 129 8.07 5.59 3.90
CA GLY A 129 7.75 7.01 4.01
C GLY A 129 8.15 7.86 2.82
N GLU A 130 9.10 7.43 1.98
CA GLU A 130 9.34 8.10 0.70
C GLU A 130 8.07 8.04 -0.14
N LEU A 131 7.47 6.85 -0.30
CA LEU A 131 6.22 6.65 -1.05
C LEU A 131 5.03 7.44 -0.46
N CYS A 132 4.99 7.59 0.87
CA CYS A 132 3.95 8.35 1.55
C CYS A 132 4.04 9.86 1.29
N VAL A 133 5.26 10.41 1.26
CA VAL A 133 5.51 11.88 1.15
C VAL A 133 4.99 12.47 -0.15
N PHE A 134 4.89 11.67 -1.21
CA PHE A 134 4.30 12.06 -2.49
C PHE A 134 3.05 11.25 -2.87
N VAL A 135 2.46 10.53 -1.90
CA VAL A 135 1.17 9.81 -1.98
C VAL A 135 1.08 8.78 -3.10
N LEU A 136 2.20 8.16 -3.48
CA LEU A 136 2.15 6.96 -4.32
C LEU A 136 1.61 5.76 -3.53
N HIS A 137 1.91 5.70 -2.23
CA HIS A 137 1.34 4.72 -1.30
C HIS A 137 1.21 5.36 0.08
N TYR A 138 -0.01 5.66 0.54
CA TYR A 138 -0.24 6.46 1.74
C TYR A 138 0.01 5.68 3.05
N ASN A 139 0.04 4.35 3.00
CA ASN A 139 0.14 3.51 4.19
C ASN A 139 1.57 2.99 4.46
N PHE A 140 2.13 3.29 5.63
CA PHE A 140 3.47 2.84 6.03
C PHE A 140 3.57 1.33 6.23
N GLN A 141 2.48 0.66 6.58
CA GLN A 141 2.49 -0.75 6.99
C GLN A 141 1.74 -1.65 6.01
N ARG A 142 0.56 -1.23 5.56
CA ARG A 142 -0.30 -2.08 4.71
C ARG A 142 0.25 -2.19 3.32
N GLY A 143 0.24 -3.39 2.77
CA GLY A 143 0.67 -3.65 1.40
C GLY A 143 -0.28 -3.11 0.35
N ILE A 144 -1.56 -2.89 0.69
CA ILE A 144 -2.59 -2.40 -0.25
C ILE A 144 -3.06 -1.01 0.20
N ASP A 145 -3.05 -0.05 -0.72
CA ASP A 145 -3.69 1.25 -0.54
C ASP A 145 -4.90 1.38 -1.47
N TYR A 146 -5.92 2.12 -1.02
CA TYR A 146 -7.19 2.24 -1.73
C TYR A 146 -7.90 3.56 -1.45
N ILE A 147 -8.86 3.88 -2.32
CA ILE A 147 -9.85 4.95 -2.18
C ILE A 147 -11.22 4.31 -2.02
N SER A 148 -11.99 4.77 -1.05
CA SER A 148 -13.38 4.37 -0.86
C SER A 148 -14.32 5.29 -1.63
N SER A 149 -15.48 4.75 -2.01
CA SER A 149 -16.60 5.50 -2.58
C SER A 149 -16.33 6.17 -3.93
N VAL A 150 -15.47 5.56 -4.77
CA VAL A 150 -15.37 5.91 -6.19
C VAL A 150 -16.57 5.26 -6.89
N GLU A 151 -17.56 6.06 -7.27
CA GLU A 151 -18.82 5.55 -7.87
C GLU A 151 -19.55 4.53 -6.98
N GLY A 152 -19.40 4.63 -5.65
CA GLY A 152 -19.95 3.68 -4.69
C GLY A 152 -19.11 2.42 -4.46
N GLU A 153 -17.97 2.29 -5.13
CA GLU A 153 -17.04 1.18 -4.97
C GLU A 153 -15.77 1.58 -4.20
N THR A 154 -15.09 0.59 -3.64
CA THR A 154 -13.74 0.77 -3.08
C THR A 154 -12.76 0.25 -4.11
N LEU A 155 -11.80 1.07 -4.53
CA LEU A 155 -10.81 0.74 -5.57
C LEU A 155 -9.40 0.84 -5.01
N ALA A 156 -8.59 -0.20 -5.22
CA ALA A 156 -7.17 -0.17 -4.90
C ALA A 156 -6.45 0.84 -5.81
N THR A 157 -5.50 1.58 -5.25
CA THR A 157 -4.68 2.56 -5.97
C THR A 157 -3.26 2.09 -6.17
N SER A 158 -2.72 1.37 -5.19
CA SER A 158 -1.34 0.88 -5.22
C SER A 158 -1.18 -0.34 -4.33
N ILE A 159 -0.23 -1.18 -4.72
CA ILE A 159 0.26 -2.31 -3.93
C ILE A 159 1.76 -2.15 -3.73
N VAL A 160 2.25 -2.62 -2.59
CA VAL A 160 3.68 -2.77 -2.33
C VAL A 160 3.94 -4.20 -1.95
N ASP A 161 4.60 -4.90 -2.86
CA ASP A 161 5.14 -6.21 -2.59
C ASP A 161 6.49 -6.10 -1.89
N SER A 162 6.50 -6.46 -0.61
CA SER A 162 7.72 -6.55 0.21
C SER A 162 8.14 -8.00 0.42
N CYS A 163 7.61 -8.94 -0.36
CA CYS A 163 7.85 -10.38 -0.28
C CYS A 163 7.56 -10.99 1.10
N ARG A 164 6.72 -10.33 1.91
CA ARG A 164 6.44 -10.75 3.30
C ARG A 164 5.58 -12.00 3.40
N TYR A 165 4.86 -12.30 2.32
CA TYR A 165 3.95 -13.43 2.22
C TYR A 165 4.49 -14.53 1.31
N ASP A 166 5.70 -14.35 0.76
CA ASP A 166 6.29 -15.29 -0.18
C ASP A 166 6.75 -16.54 0.56
N ARG A 167 6.18 -17.68 0.18
CA ARG A 167 6.62 -19.01 0.63
C ARG A 167 7.82 -19.53 -0.18
N GLY A 168 8.69 -18.64 -0.67
CA GLY A 168 9.93 -19.02 -1.34
C GLY A 168 9.91 -19.09 -2.88
N ILE A 169 8.93 -18.49 -3.56
CA ILE A 169 8.96 -18.35 -5.03
C ILE A 169 9.08 -16.88 -5.38
N ILE A 170 10.31 -16.36 -5.39
CA ILE A 170 10.61 -15.06 -5.99
C ILE A 170 11.33 -15.35 -7.30
N SER A 171 10.58 -15.27 -8.41
CA SER A 171 11.23 -15.12 -9.71
C SER A 171 11.84 -13.74 -9.76
N ARG A 172 13.18 -13.66 -9.72
CA ARG A 172 13.93 -12.40 -9.95
C ARG A 172 13.91 -11.98 -11.43
N VAL A 173 13.24 -12.74 -12.28
CA VAL A 173 13.08 -12.48 -13.71
C VAL A 173 11.86 -11.58 -13.89
N PRO A 174 11.94 -10.51 -14.71
CA PRO A 174 10.78 -9.72 -15.10
C PRO A 174 9.69 -10.64 -15.64
N CYS A 175 8.62 -10.79 -14.87
CA CYS A 175 7.45 -11.54 -15.29
C CYS A 175 6.35 -10.51 -15.61
N PRO A 176 5.69 -10.61 -16.78
CA PRO A 176 4.54 -9.76 -17.07
C PRO A 176 3.38 -9.98 -16.10
N ASN A 177 3.39 -11.10 -15.36
CA ASN A 177 2.36 -11.47 -14.42
C ASN A 177 2.89 -11.44 -12.98
N LEU A 178 2.21 -10.68 -12.12
CA LEU A 178 2.44 -10.66 -10.68
C LEU A 178 1.29 -11.41 -9.98
N THR A 179 1.63 -12.39 -9.12
CA THR A 179 0.67 -12.98 -8.19
C THR A 179 0.86 -12.32 -6.84
N TYR A 180 -0.13 -11.54 -6.40
CA TYR A 180 -0.07 -10.82 -5.13
C TYR A 180 -1.05 -11.43 -4.12
N THR A 181 -0.56 -11.74 -2.91
CA THR A 181 -1.37 -12.30 -1.84
C THR A 181 -2.13 -11.18 -1.11
N GLY A 182 -3.42 -11.39 -0.82
CA GLY A 182 -4.25 -10.44 -0.09
C GLY A 182 -3.70 -10.11 1.31
N GLU A 183 -4.15 -9.00 1.88
CA GLU A 183 -3.84 -8.66 3.26
C GLU A 183 -4.70 -9.47 4.25
N GLY A 184 -4.13 -9.80 5.40
CA GLY A 184 -4.81 -10.55 6.44
C GLY A 184 -3.82 -11.21 7.39
N GLU A 185 -4.28 -11.55 8.59
CA GLU A 185 -3.51 -12.36 9.53
C GLU A 185 -3.44 -13.82 9.06
N ASN A 186 -2.64 -14.67 9.72
CA ASN A 186 -2.42 -16.10 9.37
C ASN A 186 -3.68 -17.01 9.54
N ARG A 187 -4.89 -16.45 9.39
CA ARG A 187 -6.19 -17.12 9.40
C ARG A 187 -6.84 -16.98 8.02
N ASP A 188 -8.07 -17.47 7.89
CA ASP A 188 -8.86 -17.27 6.68
C ASP A 188 -9.00 -15.78 6.36
N GLN A 189 -8.43 -15.36 5.23
CA GLN A 189 -8.49 -13.97 4.78
C GLN A 189 -9.91 -13.62 4.36
N MET A 190 -10.35 -12.43 4.76
CA MET A 190 -11.66 -11.92 4.43
C MET A 190 -11.62 -11.03 3.19
N LEU A 191 -12.71 -11.06 2.41
CA LEU A 191 -12.91 -10.19 1.25
C LEU A 191 -13.45 -8.82 1.69
N GLU A 192 -12.60 -8.08 2.39
CA GLU A 192 -12.89 -6.74 2.91
C GLU A 192 -11.67 -5.81 2.73
N GLY A 193 -11.82 -4.52 3.03
CA GLY A 193 -10.71 -3.56 3.00
C GLY A 193 -9.96 -3.56 1.66
N GLY A 194 -8.64 -3.73 1.70
CA GLY A 194 -7.78 -3.78 0.52
C GLY A 194 -8.04 -4.99 -0.36
N ASN A 195 -8.45 -6.14 0.19
CA ASN A 195 -8.79 -7.32 -0.61
C ASN A 195 -10.04 -7.08 -1.46
N LEU A 196 -11.06 -6.43 -0.86
CA LEU A 196 -12.24 -6.00 -1.60
C LEU A 196 -11.86 -4.95 -2.66
N ALA A 197 -10.96 -4.02 -2.31
CA ALA A 197 -10.49 -2.99 -3.23
C ALA A 197 -9.75 -3.56 -4.45
N LEU A 198 -8.94 -4.61 -4.26
CA LEU A 198 -8.27 -5.33 -5.34
C LEU A 198 -9.26 -6.08 -6.24
N LYS A 199 -10.30 -6.71 -5.67
CA LYS A 199 -11.34 -7.39 -6.44
C LYS A 199 -12.10 -6.44 -7.37
N ASN A 200 -12.26 -5.19 -6.98
CA ASN A 200 -13.08 -4.21 -7.70
C ASN A 200 -12.32 -3.46 -8.81
N ASN A 201 -10.99 -3.63 -8.92
CA ASN A 201 -10.21 -3.12 -10.06
C ASN A 201 -10.45 -3.96 -11.32
#